data_AF-A0AA38Q403-F1
#
_entry.id   AF-A0AA38Q403-F1
#
_cell.length_a   1.000
_cell.length_b   1.000
_cell.length_c   1.000
_cell.angle_alpha   90.00
_cell.angle_beta   90.00
_cell.angle_gamma   90.00
#
_symmetry.space_group_name_H-M   'P 1'
#
loop_
_entity.id
_entity.type
_entity.pdbx_description
1 polymer ?
#
loop_
_entity_poly.entity_id
_entity_poly.type
_entity_poly.pdbx_seq_one_letter_code
_entity_poly.pdbx_strand_id
1 'polypeptide(L)'
;MSSPAVSLYLDPQIRDWVLFPITLVMILVGILRHYVVLLLQSPPKKLSKAAIREQRALSRSQILRATSANSPIPPSYYRSISSRLHSAFEAGTYLKDGPPQGDAPSTPANPMTDPAAMDGMMAGMKTQMVMMVPQMVIMGWINFFFQGFVLIKLPFPLTLGFKSMLQRGIETQDMDVRWVSSLSWYFLNFFGLNGLYRLILGNDNSAVDTSQAMMSSPFAGTNQPGQPQDYVKLFKAEKDNLAFSEGLYSWLGDDVETRLLRKYSKL
;
A
#
# COMPACT_ATOMS: atom_id res chain seq x y z
N MET A 1 -43.05 -15.79 -4.76
CA MET A 1 -43.61 -15.70 -6.12
C MET A 1 -42.57 -14.99 -6.98
N SER A 2 -41.88 -15.74 -7.85
CA SER A 2 -40.87 -15.20 -8.76
C SER A 2 -41.57 -14.43 -9.88
N SER A 3 -41.67 -13.10 -9.75
CA SER A 3 -42.14 -12.25 -10.84
C SER A 3 -41.33 -12.56 -12.12
N PRO A 4 -41.98 -12.60 -13.29
CA PRO A 4 -41.28 -12.84 -14.55
C PRO A 4 -40.16 -11.81 -14.67
N ALA A 5 -38.95 -12.28 -14.97
CA ALA A 5 -37.79 -11.42 -15.13
C ALA A 5 -38.09 -10.44 -16.27
N VAL A 6 -38.44 -9.20 -15.93
CA VAL A 6 -38.64 -8.12 -16.90
C VAL A 6 -37.33 -7.97 -17.68
N SER A 7 -37.35 -8.47 -18.90
CA SER A 7 -36.25 -8.38 -19.85
C SER A 7 -36.37 -7.04 -20.55
N LEU A 8 -35.67 -6.01 -20.05
CA LEU A 8 -35.52 -4.79 -20.84
C LEU A 8 -34.74 -5.13 -22.11
N TYR A 9 -35.32 -4.77 -23.25
CA TYR A 9 -34.61 -4.77 -24.51
C TYR A 9 -33.77 -3.48 -24.59
N LEU A 10 -32.45 -3.63 -24.64
CA LEU A 10 -31.51 -2.52 -24.80
C LEU A 10 -31.18 -2.32 -26.28
N ASP A 11 -30.98 -1.07 -26.67
CA ASP A 11 -30.52 -0.73 -28.02
C ASP A 11 -29.10 -1.28 -28.23
N PRO A 12 -28.86 -2.12 -29.27
CA PRO A 12 -27.53 -2.59 -29.62
C PRO A 12 -26.50 -1.47 -29.82
N GLN A 13 -26.92 -0.26 -30.25
CA GLN A 13 -26.00 0.85 -30.45
C GLN A 13 -25.30 1.30 -29.15
N ILE A 14 -25.95 1.14 -27.99
CA ILE A 14 -25.34 1.48 -26.67
C ILE A 14 -24.08 0.64 -26.42
N ARG A 15 -24.05 -0.61 -26.91
CA ARG A 15 -22.89 -1.49 -26.79
C ARG A 15 -21.69 -0.92 -27.54
N ASP A 16 -21.88 -0.51 -28.78
CA ASP A 16 -20.79 -0.11 -29.67
C ASP A 16 -20.33 1.33 -29.41
N TRP A 17 -21.24 2.21 -28.96
CA TRP A 17 -20.95 3.63 -28.71
C TRP A 17 -20.64 3.98 -27.26
N VAL A 18 -21.00 3.14 -26.29
CA VAL A 18 -20.79 3.43 -24.87
C VAL A 18 -19.96 2.35 -24.20
N LEU A 19 -20.37 1.08 -24.30
CA LEU A 19 -19.69 0.00 -23.57
C LEU A 19 -18.25 -0.19 -24.06
N PHE A 20 -18.06 -0.38 -25.37
CA PHE A 20 -16.73 -0.58 -25.95
C PHE A 20 -15.81 0.65 -25.79
N PRO A 21 -16.25 1.89 -26.09
CA PRO A 21 -15.41 3.07 -25.91
C PRO A 21 -14.99 3.33 -24.47
N ILE A 22 -15.89 3.15 -23.48
CA ILE A 22 -15.51 3.29 -22.07
C ILE A 22 -14.40 2.29 -21.71
N THR A 23 -14.54 1.01 -22.09
CA THR A 23 -13.51 0.00 -21.80
C THR A 23 -12.15 0.33 -22.44
N LEU A 24 -12.16 0.78 -23.70
CA LEU A 24 -10.95 1.12 -24.44
C LEU A 24 -10.24 2.34 -23.83
N VAL A 25 -11.00 3.40 -23.51
CA VAL A 25 -10.46 4.60 -22.86
C VAL A 25 -9.88 4.24 -21.50
N MET A 26 -10.49 3.32 -20.75
CA MET A 26 -9.94 2.86 -19.47
C MET A 26 -8.58 2.22 -19.63
N ILE A 27 -8.45 1.29 -20.58
CA ILE A 27 -7.18 0.62 -20.84
C ILE A 27 -6.11 1.63 -21.26
N LEU A 28 -6.42 2.52 -22.20
CA LEU A 28 -5.49 3.55 -22.70
C LEU A 28 -5.06 4.52 -21.60
N VAL A 29 -5.99 5.02 -20.79
CA VAL A 29 -5.68 5.95 -19.69
C VAL A 29 -4.88 5.23 -18.60
N GLY A 30 -5.17 3.95 -18.31
CA GLY A 30 -4.38 3.15 -17.38
C GLY A 30 -2.92 3.01 -17.83
N ILE A 31 -2.69 2.73 -19.11
CA ILE A 31 -1.34 2.64 -19.71
C ILE A 31 -0.66 4.01 -19.72
N LEU A 32 -1.35 5.06 -20.17
CA LEU A 32 -0.80 6.42 -20.20
C LEU A 32 -0.39 6.88 -18.80
N ARG A 33 -1.25 6.65 -17.81
CA ARG A 33 -0.97 6.95 -16.40
C ARG A 33 0.26 6.21 -15.92
N HIS A 34 0.42 4.93 -16.29
CA HIS A 34 1.59 4.16 -15.90
C HIS A 34 2.89 4.85 -16.34
N TYR A 35 2.97 5.24 -17.61
CA TYR A 35 4.13 5.95 -18.15
C TYR A 35 4.30 7.35 -17.56
N VAL A 36 3.22 8.10 -17.35
CA VAL A 36 3.29 9.42 -16.70
C VAL A 36 3.86 9.31 -15.29
N VAL A 37 3.43 8.31 -14.50
CA VAL A 37 3.99 8.07 -13.16
C VAL A 37 5.46 7.70 -13.25
N LEU A 38 5.83 6.80 -14.17
CA LEU A 38 7.24 6.40 -14.36
C LEU A 38 8.13 7.60 -14.72
N LEU A 39 7.63 8.51 -15.54
CA LEU A 39 8.34 9.75 -15.91
C LEU A 39 8.40 10.78 -14.77
N LEU A 40 7.39 10.80 -13.88
CA LEU A 40 7.33 11.71 -12.74
C LEU A 40 8.07 11.18 -11.50
N GLN A 41 8.38 9.89 -11.46
CA GLN A 41 9.19 9.30 -10.41
C GLN A 41 10.63 9.80 -10.52
N SER A 42 10.98 10.75 -9.66
CA SER A 42 12.37 11.15 -9.47
C SER A 42 13.20 9.98 -8.96
N PRO A 43 14.46 9.80 -9.42
CA PRO A 43 15.34 8.79 -8.85
C PRO A 43 15.48 9.01 -7.34
N PRO A 44 15.58 7.93 -6.54
CA PRO A 44 15.59 8.03 -5.08
C PRO A 44 16.71 8.99 -4.64
N LYS A 45 16.32 10.03 -3.88
CA LYS A 45 17.27 11.04 -3.38
C LYS A 45 18.35 10.33 -2.59
N LYS A 46 19.62 10.59 -2.94
CA LYS A 46 20.76 10.02 -2.22
C LYS A 46 20.73 10.51 -0.77
N LEU A 47 20.36 9.62 0.14
CA LEU A 47 20.41 9.90 1.59
C LEU A 47 21.87 10.12 2.01
N SER A 48 22.08 10.97 3.02
CA SER A 48 23.41 11.17 3.59
C SER A 48 23.91 9.88 4.25
N LYS A 49 25.24 9.67 4.28
CA LYS A 49 25.83 8.47 4.90
C LYS A 49 25.40 8.30 6.36
N ALA A 50 25.24 9.41 7.09
CA ALA A 50 24.78 9.40 8.48
C ALA A 50 23.32 8.95 8.61
N ALA A 51 22.41 9.45 7.76
CA ALA A 51 21.01 9.03 7.76
C ALA A 51 20.83 7.56 7.34
N ILE A 52 21.63 7.09 6.38
CA ILE A 52 21.63 5.66 6.00
C ILE A 52 22.10 4.80 7.19
N ARG A 53 23.12 5.26 7.92
CA ARG A 53 23.63 4.56 9.08
C ARG A 53 22.57 4.44 10.18
N GLU A 54 21.83 5.51 10.48
CA GLU A 54 20.70 5.48 11.42
C GLU A 54 19.64 4.46 11.02
N GLN A 55 19.17 4.54 9.77
CA GLN A 55 18.13 3.65 9.25
C GLN A 55 18.58 2.19 9.24
N ARG A 56 19.81 1.92 8.85
CA ARG A 56 20.36 0.56 8.80
C ARG A 56 20.59 -0.02 10.20
N ALA A 57 20.99 0.80 11.17
CA ALA A 57 21.12 0.36 12.56
C ALA A 57 19.76 -0.08 13.13
N LEU A 58 18.69 0.70 12.88
CA LEU A 58 17.33 0.34 13.26
C LEU A 58 16.81 -0.91 12.52
N SER A 59 17.03 -1.00 11.21
CA SER A 59 16.62 -2.18 10.44
C SER A 59 17.33 -3.44 10.94
N ARG A 60 18.61 -3.34 11.31
CA ARG A 60 19.39 -4.45 11.86
C ARG A 60 18.83 -4.94 13.20
N SER A 61 18.44 -4.05 14.11
CA SER A 61 17.82 -4.46 15.38
C SER A 61 16.46 -5.11 15.15
N GLN A 62 15.65 -4.57 14.23
CA GLN A 62 14.34 -5.13 13.91
C GLN A 62 14.45 -6.54 13.34
N ILE A 63 15.43 -6.79 12.46
CA ILE A 63 15.71 -8.14 11.94
C ILE A 63 16.17 -9.07 13.08
N LEU A 64 17.05 -8.59 13.96
CA LEU A 64 17.55 -9.38 15.09
C LEU A 64 16.42 -9.77 16.07
N ARG A 65 15.47 -8.86 16.29
CA ARG A 65 14.24 -9.10 17.06
C ARG A 65 13.28 -10.05 16.35
N ALA A 66 13.02 -9.83 15.06
CA ALA A 66 12.12 -10.70 14.28
C ALA A 66 12.63 -12.15 14.21
N THR A 67 13.95 -12.32 14.26
CA THR A 67 14.61 -13.63 14.19
C THR A 67 14.96 -14.17 15.57
N SER A 68 14.61 -13.51 16.69
CA SER A 68 15.02 -13.96 18.03
C SER A 68 14.45 -15.33 18.39
N ALA A 69 13.17 -15.56 18.04
CA ALA A 69 12.48 -16.80 18.36
C ALA A 69 13.01 -18.04 17.60
N ASN A 70 13.60 -17.86 16.41
CA ASN A 70 14.18 -18.93 15.59
C ASN A 70 15.49 -18.46 14.98
N SER A 71 16.46 -18.15 15.84
CA SER A 71 17.67 -17.50 15.38
C SER A 71 18.60 -18.49 14.67
N PRO A 72 19.11 -18.16 13.46
CA PRO A 72 20.14 -18.97 12.81
C PRO A 72 21.52 -18.76 13.45
N ILE A 73 21.65 -17.75 14.31
CA ILE A 73 22.92 -17.30 14.90
C ILE A 73 23.14 -18.00 16.25
N PRO A 74 24.34 -18.54 16.51
CA PRO A 74 24.65 -19.15 17.81
C PRO A 74 24.57 -18.17 19.00
N PRO A 75 24.43 -18.68 20.24
CA PRO A 75 24.16 -17.84 21.41
C PRO A 75 25.25 -16.80 21.71
N SER A 76 26.51 -17.15 21.47
CA SER A 76 27.67 -16.25 21.69
C SER A 76 27.61 -15.03 20.77
N TYR A 77 27.34 -15.26 19.48
CA TYR A 77 27.26 -14.21 18.48
C TYR A 77 26.01 -13.35 18.66
N TYR A 78 24.85 -13.96 18.92
CA TYR A 78 23.61 -13.23 19.15
C TYR A 78 23.76 -12.23 20.30
N ARG A 79 24.25 -12.71 21.47
CA ARG A 79 24.49 -11.87 22.66
C ARG A 79 25.54 -10.78 22.44
N SER A 80 26.59 -11.07 21.66
CA SER A 80 27.61 -10.05 21.33
C SER A 80 27.05 -8.94 20.42
N ILE A 81 26.15 -9.29 19.50
CA ILE A 81 25.54 -8.33 18.58
C ILE A 81 24.47 -7.52 19.32
N SER A 82 23.64 -8.17 20.13
CA SER A 82 22.59 -7.51 20.90
C SER A 82 23.17 -6.54 21.93
N SER A 83 24.18 -6.95 22.71
CA SER A 83 24.87 -6.08 23.66
C SER A 83 25.56 -4.89 22.99
N ARG A 84 26.25 -5.10 21.86
CA ARG A 84 26.86 -4.00 21.08
C ARG A 84 25.82 -3.02 20.56
N LEU A 85 24.66 -3.52 20.14
CA LEU A 85 23.60 -2.68 19.58
C LEU A 85 22.86 -1.93 20.69
N HIS A 86 22.64 -2.57 21.83
CA HIS A 86 22.14 -1.96 23.05
C HIS A 86 23.05 -0.82 23.51
N SER A 87 24.37 -1.06 23.63
CA SER A 87 25.34 -0.04 24.04
C SER A 87 25.43 1.10 23.02
N ALA A 88 25.29 0.81 21.72
CA ALA A 88 25.36 1.82 20.67
C ALA A 88 24.09 2.67 20.55
N PHE A 89 22.92 2.13 20.91
CA PHE A 89 21.67 2.89 21.04
C PHE A 89 21.66 3.74 22.30
N GLU A 90 22.22 3.24 23.41
CA GLU A 90 22.41 4.00 24.64
C GLU A 90 23.41 5.16 24.46
N ALA A 91 24.56 4.89 23.84
CA ALA A 91 25.58 5.91 23.55
C ALA A 91 25.18 6.86 22.41
N GLY A 92 24.09 6.58 21.70
CA GLY A 92 23.62 7.38 20.57
C GLY A 92 24.61 7.47 19.39
N THR A 93 25.55 6.54 19.27
CA THR A 93 26.64 6.58 18.27
C THR A 93 26.13 6.53 16.82
N TYR A 94 24.96 5.92 16.62
CA TYR A 94 24.35 5.80 15.30
C TYR A 94 23.52 7.01 14.89
N LEU A 95 23.15 7.93 15.81
CA LEU A 95 22.41 9.14 15.48
C LEU A 95 23.22 10.04 14.53
N LYS A 96 22.51 10.73 13.64
CA LYS A 96 23.00 11.67 12.64
C LYS A 96 23.45 12.98 13.29
N ASP A 97 22.81 13.36 14.40
CA ASP A 97 23.13 14.57 15.16
C ASP A 97 24.13 14.33 16.30
N GLY A 98 24.66 13.10 16.43
CA GLY A 98 25.58 12.70 17.50
C GLY A 98 24.87 12.26 18.79
N PRO A 99 25.63 11.92 19.86
CA PRO A 99 25.05 11.49 21.13
C PRO A 99 24.11 12.57 21.67
N PRO A 100 22.94 12.19 22.22
CA PRO A 100 22.02 13.17 22.80
C PRO A 100 22.72 13.90 23.94
N GLN A 101 23.00 15.20 23.77
CA GLN A 101 23.25 16.08 24.91
C GLN A 101 21.98 16.05 25.77
N GLY A 102 22.17 15.78 27.07
CA GLY A 102 21.14 15.32 27.99
C GLY A 102 19.85 16.14 28.00
N ASP A 103 18.74 15.44 28.27
CA ASP A 103 17.45 15.94 28.75
C ASP A 103 16.95 17.28 28.18
N ALA A 104 17.18 17.53 26.89
CA ALA A 104 16.37 18.50 26.17
C ALA A 104 15.06 17.78 25.78
N PRO A 105 13.87 18.30 26.17
CA PRO A 105 12.62 17.74 25.71
C PRO A 105 12.68 17.73 24.19
N SER A 106 12.51 16.55 23.60
CA SER A 106 12.30 16.38 22.17
C SER A 106 11.08 17.20 21.80
N THR A 107 11.27 18.48 21.49
CA THR A 107 10.33 19.23 20.68
C THR A 107 10.19 18.37 19.44
N PRO A 108 8.98 17.87 19.12
CA PRO A 108 8.78 17.12 17.90
C PRO A 108 9.29 18.04 16.80
N ALA A 109 10.44 17.70 16.22
CA ALA A 109 11.06 18.49 15.19
C ALA A 109 9.99 18.62 14.11
N ASN A 110 9.44 19.83 13.99
CA ASN A 110 8.27 20.03 13.16
C ASN A 110 8.64 19.53 11.76
N PRO A 111 7.84 18.64 11.14
CA PRO A 111 8.10 18.14 9.79
C PRO A 111 8.24 19.25 8.73
N MET A 112 7.79 20.45 9.08
CA MET A 112 7.85 21.67 8.27
C MET A 112 9.18 22.42 8.35
N THR A 113 10.04 22.12 9.32
CA THR A 113 11.35 22.79 9.49
C THR A 113 12.51 22.07 8.83
N ASP A 114 12.34 20.82 8.38
CA ASP A 114 13.35 20.10 7.60
C ASP A 114 12.96 20.14 6.11
N PRO A 115 13.66 20.94 5.27
CA PRO A 115 13.40 21.04 3.83
C PRO A 115 13.39 19.69 3.12
N ALA A 116 14.15 18.71 3.63
CA ALA A 116 14.21 17.37 3.04
C ALA A 116 12.97 16.50 3.38
N ALA A 117 12.35 16.71 4.55
CA ALA A 117 11.12 16.03 4.94
C ALA A 117 9.91 16.61 4.20
N MET A 118 9.89 17.94 4.03
CA MET A 118 8.85 18.62 3.24
C MET A 118 8.90 18.24 1.76
N ASP A 119 10.11 18.16 1.16
CA ASP A 119 10.30 17.67 -0.21
C ASP A 119 9.78 16.23 -0.39
N GLY A 120 10.07 15.34 0.57
CA GLY A 120 9.61 13.95 0.54
C GLY A 120 8.09 13.83 0.67
N MET A 121 7.50 14.62 1.56
CA MET A 121 6.05 14.73 1.71
C MET A 121 5.39 15.31 0.45
N MET A 122 5.97 16.35 -0.15
CA MET A 122 5.46 16.95 -1.39
C MET A 122 5.59 16.00 -2.57
N ALA A 123 6.66 15.20 -2.64
CA ALA A 123 6.81 14.16 -3.65
C ALA A 123 5.77 13.04 -3.47
N GLY A 124 5.49 12.62 -2.23
CA GLY A 124 4.41 11.69 -1.91
C GLY A 124 3.03 12.24 -2.27
N MET A 125 2.77 13.51 -1.93
CA MET A 125 1.54 14.22 -2.26
C MET A 125 1.37 14.39 -3.78
N LYS A 126 2.43 14.78 -4.51
CA LYS A 126 2.42 14.89 -5.97
C LYS A 126 2.12 13.54 -6.61
N THR A 127 2.73 12.47 -6.11
CA THR A 127 2.44 11.11 -6.57
C THR A 127 0.97 10.76 -6.31
N GLN A 128 0.45 11.00 -5.11
CA GLN A 128 -0.95 10.77 -4.76
C GLN A 128 -1.93 11.60 -5.61
N MET A 129 -1.59 12.86 -5.92
CA MET A 129 -2.39 13.71 -6.80
C MET A 129 -2.42 13.19 -8.24
N VAL A 130 -1.27 12.77 -8.77
CA VAL A 130 -1.17 12.13 -10.09
C VAL A 130 -1.97 10.83 -10.13
N MET A 131 -2.13 10.15 -9.00
CA MET A 131 -2.99 8.97 -8.86
C MET A 131 -4.49 9.28 -8.79
N MET A 132 -4.88 10.40 -8.17
CA MET A 132 -6.29 10.75 -7.90
C MET A 132 -6.94 11.56 -9.04
N VAL A 133 -6.22 12.50 -9.63
CA VAL A 133 -6.76 13.44 -10.63
C VAL A 133 -7.37 12.72 -11.83
N PRO A 134 -6.71 11.72 -12.46
CA PRO A 134 -7.29 11.01 -13.59
C PRO A 134 -8.62 10.33 -13.26
N GLN A 135 -8.73 9.74 -12.06
CA GLN A 135 -9.93 9.06 -11.60
C GLN A 135 -11.13 10.01 -11.49
N MET A 136 -10.91 11.21 -10.94
CA MET A 136 -11.95 12.22 -10.80
C MET A 136 -12.38 12.76 -12.17
N VAL A 137 -11.41 13.05 -13.05
CA VAL A 137 -11.69 13.58 -14.39
C VAL A 137 -12.50 12.57 -15.22
N ILE A 138 -12.10 11.30 -15.21
CA ILE A 138 -12.86 10.24 -15.90
C ILE A 138 -14.26 10.10 -15.30
N MET A 139 -14.37 10.06 -13.97
CA MET A 139 -15.67 9.93 -13.30
C MET A 139 -16.62 11.08 -13.68
N GLY A 140 -16.11 12.31 -13.76
CA GLY A 140 -16.86 13.47 -14.24
C GLY A 140 -17.21 13.38 -15.72
N TRP A 141 -16.27 12.96 -16.57
CA TRP A 141 -16.48 12.78 -18.01
C TRP A 141 -17.58 11.76 -18.31
N ILE A 142 -17.56 10.59 -17.64
CA ILE A 142 -18.59 9.56 -17.82
C ILE A 142 -19.96 10.05 -17.33
N ASN A 143 -19.99 10.78 -16.22
CA ASN A 143 -21.23 11.32 -15.69
C ASN A 143 -21.82 12.42 -16.60
N PHE A 144 -20.99 13.22 -17.26
CA PHE A 144 -21.46 14.26 -18.18
C PHE A 144 -21.95 13.68 -19.53
N PHE A 145 -21.18 12.79 -20.17
CA PHE A 145 -21.49 12.28 -21.51
C PHE A 145 -22.42 11.06 -21.53
N PHE A 146 -22.45 10.25 -20.46
CA PHE A 146 -23.12 8.95 -20.46
C PHE A 146 -24.10 8.77 -19.29
N GLN A 147 -24.86 9.79 -18.92
CA GLN A 147 -25.89 9.67 -17.87
C GLN A 147 -27.30 9.40 -18.43
N GLY A 148 -28.21 8.90 -17.58
CA GLY A 148 -29.64 8.82 -17.90
C GLY A 148 -30.13 7.51 -18.53
N PHE A 149 -29.25 6.53 -18.74
CA PHE A 149 -29.63 5.25 -19.36
C PHE A 149 -28.99 4.02 -18.69
N VAL A 150 -29.62 2.87 -18.93
CA VAL A 150 -29.15 1.55 -18.49
C VAL A 150 -28.16 1.02 -19.53
N LEU A 151 -27.01 0.51 -19.08
CA LEU A 151 -25.95 0.06 -19.98
C LEU A 151 -25.94 -1.46 -20.17
N ILE A 152 -25.94 -2.22 -19.08
CA ILE A 152 -25.86 -3.69 -19.13
C ILE A 152 -26.56 -4.32 -17.92
N LYS A 153 -26.97 -5.57 -18.09
CA LYS A 153 -27.44 -6.45 -17.02
C LYS A 153 -26.32 -7.37 -16.55
N LEU A 154 -26.02 -7.36 -15.26
CA LEU A 154 -25.05 -8.28 -14.67
C LEU A 154 -25.64 -9.70 -14.52
N PRO A 155 -24.85 -10.77 -14.76
CA PRO A 155 -25.34 -12.15 -14.73
C PRO A 155 -25.46 -12.73 -13.30
N PHE A 156 -25.05 -11.99 -12.27
CA PHE A 156 -25.09 -12.43 -10.87
C PHE A 156 -26.04 -11.56 -10.04
N PRO A 157 -26.66 -12.12 -8.97
CA PRO A 157 -27.53 -11.36 -8.08
C PRO A 157 -26.72 -10.39 -7.22
N LEU A 158 -27.24 -9.18 -7.02
CA LEU A 158 -26.64 -8.14 -6.19
C LEU A 158 -27.59 -7.75 -5.05
N THR A 159 -27.03 -7.30 -3.93
CA THR A 159 -27.80 -6.81 -2.78
C THR A 159 -28.26 -5.37 -2.98
N LEU A 160 -29.38 -4.99 -2.37
CA LEU A 160 -29.98 -3.65 -2.48
C LEU A 160 -29.05 -2.52 -2.02
N GLY A 161 -28.07 -2.79 -1.15
CA GLY A 161 -27.09 -1.79 -0.70
C GLY A 161 -26.25 -1.21 -1.83
N PHE A 162 -26.05 -1.95 -2.92
CA PHE A 162 -25.32 -1.45 -4.09
C PHE A 162 -26.19 -0.62 -5.04
N LYS A 163 -27.50 -0.55 -4.84
CA LYS A 163 -28.43 0.09 -5.78
C LYS A 163 -28.14 1.57 -5.99
N SER A 164 -27.94 2.32 -4.90
CA SER A 164 -27.64 3.77 -4.95
C SER A 164 -26.33 4.08 -5.69
N MET A 165 -25.35 3.16 -5.63
CA MET A 165 -24.09 3.27 -6.35
C MET A 165 -24.24 2.85 -7.80
N LEU A 166 -24.90 1.71 -8.05
CA LEU A 166 -24.95 1.06 -9.36
C LEU A 166 -25.92 1.73 -10.35
N GLN A 167 -26.96 2.38 -9.84
CA GLN A 167 -28.01 3.03 -10.63
C GLN A 167 -27.95 4.55 -10.52
N ARG A 168 -26.81 5.11 -10.11
CA ARG A 168 -26.64 6.57 -10.06
C ARG A 168 -26.84 7.15 -11.46
N GLY A 169 -27.79 8.08 -11.58
CA GLY A 169 -28.20 8.69 -12.84
C GLY A 169 -29.37 7.98 -13.55
N ILE A 170 -30.08 7.06 -12.88
CA ILE A 170 -31.30 6.42 -13.38
C ILE A 170 -32.42 6.67 -12.36
N GLU A 171 -33.49 7.33 -12.78
CA GLU A 171 -34.56 7.80 -11.88
C GLU A 171 -35.65 6.75 -11.57
N THR A 172 -35.37 5.46 -11.81
CA THR A 172 -36.37 4.39 -11.65
C THR A 172 -36.16 3.59 -10.35
N GLN A 173 -36.97 3.86 -9.33
CA GLN A 173 -36.83 3.25 -8.00
C GLN A 173 -37.14 1.75 -7.94
N ASP A 174 -37.95 1.21 -8.86
CA ASP A 174 -38.37 -0.20 -8.84
C ASP A 174 -37.50 -1.12 -9.71
N MET A 175 -36.44 -0.58 -10.32
CA MET A 175 -35.58 -1.37 -11.21
C MET A 175 -34.71 -2.37 -10.44
N ASP A 176 -34.54 -3.58 -10.99
CA ASP A 176 -33.65 -4.61 -10.45
C ASP A 176 -32.19 -4.12 -10.40
N VAL A 177 -31.49 -4.40 -9.30
CA VAL A 177 -30.11 -3.97 -9.00
C VAL A 177 -29.10 -4.51 -10.01
N ARG A 178 -29.46 -5.57 -10.74
CA ARG A 178 -28.64 -6.14 -11.82
C ARG A 178 -28.50 -5.23 -13.03
N TRP A 179 -29.39 -4.25 -13.20
CA TRP A 179 -29.29 -3.25 -14.25
C TRP A 179 -28.41 -2.10 -13.78
N VAL A 180 -27.36 -1.85 -14.56
CA VAL A 180 -26.23 -1.04 -14.14
C VAL A 180 -26.06 0.16 -15.07
N SER A 181 -25.75 1.33 -14.50
CA SER A 181 -25.44 2.54 -15.26
C SER A 181 -24.01 2.53 -15.81
N SER A 182 -23.71 3.46 -16.73
CA SER A 182 -22.37 3.66 -17.30
C SER A 182 -21.29 3.94 -16.25
N LEU A 183 -21.60 4.70 -15.21
CA LEU A 183 -20.68 5.03 -14.11
C LEU A 183 -20.23 3.78 -13.35
N SER A 184 -21.15 2.87 -13.19
CA SER A 184 -20.97 1.64 -12.44
C SER A 184 -20.22 0.60 -13.27
N TRP A 185 -20.45 0.60 -14.59
CA TRP A 185 -19.58 -0.12 -15.54
C TRP A 185 -18.13 0.40 -15.50
N TYR A 186 -17.93 1.70 -15.33
CA TYR A 186 -16.60 2.25 -15.10
C TYR A 186 -15.96 1.76 -13.80
N PHE A 187 -16.69 1.77 -12.68
CA PHE A 187 -16.15 1.22 -11.43
C PHE A 187 -15.80 -0.27 -11.57
N LEU A 188 -16.63 -1.04 -12.27
CA LEU A 188 -16.36 -2.45 -12.54
C LEU A 188 -15.05 -2.60 -13.34
N ASN A 189 -14.87 -1.82 -14.41
CA ASN A 189 -13.62 -1.82 -15.17
C ASN A 189 -12.43 -1.34 -14.33
N PHE A 190 -12.60 -0.30 -13.51
CA PHE A 190 -11.55 0.23 -12.66
C PHE A 190 -11.00 -0.82 -11.70
N PHE A 191 -11.86 -1.63 -11.07
CA PHE A 191 -11.42 -2.70 -10.18
C PHE A 191 -11.01 -3.99 -10.94
N GLY A 192 -11.67 -4.30 -12.06
CA GLY A 192 -11.48 -5.54 -12.81
C GLY A 192 -10.27 -5.54 -13.74
N LEU A 193 -9.87 -4.39 -14.28
CA LEU A 193 -8.75 -4.29 -15.23
C LEU A 193 -7.37 -4.44 -14.57
N ASN A 194 -7.30 -4.51 -13.24
CA ASN A 194 -6.06 -4.74 -12.50
C ASN A 194 -5.30 -5.98 -12.98
N GLY A 195 -6.00 -7.08 -13.24
CA GLY A 195 -5.38 -8.30 -13.79
C GLY A 195 -4.83 -8.11 -15.20
N LEU A 196 -5.55 -7.36 -16.04
CA LEU A 196 -5.11 -7.03 -17.39
C LEU A 196 -3.88 -6.11 -17.37
N TYR A 197 -3.85 -5.10 -16.51
CA TYR A 197 -2.69 -4.22 -16.36
C TYR A 197 -1.46 -4.99 -15.89
N ARG A 198 -1.60 -5.97 -14.98
CA ARG A 198 -0.50 -6.85 -14.59
C ARG A 198 0.05 -7.68 -15.74
N LEU A 199 -0.83 -8.14 -16.65
CA LEU A 199 -0.41 -8.90 -17.82
C LEU A 199 0.33 -8.02 -18.85
N ILE A 200 -0.15 -6.81 -19.09
CA ILE A 200 0.41 -5.90 -20.12
C ILE A 200 1.67 -5.18 -19.63
N LEU A 201 1.66 -4.70 -18.39
CA LEU A 201 2.67 -3.77 -17.83
C LEU A 201 3.60 -4.45 -16.80
N GLY A 202 3.29 -5.69 -16.39
CA GLY A 202 4.05 -6.42 -15.37
C GLY A 202 3.60 -6.12 -13.93
N ASN A 203 4.34 -6.67 -12.96
CA ASN A 203 3.98 -6.63 -11.54
C ASN A 203 4.17 -5.25 -10.89
N ASP A 204 5.11 -4.44 -11.38
CA ASP A 204 5.40 -3.08 -10.86
C ASP A 204 4.61 -2.00 -11.61
N ASN A 205 3.36 -2.30 -11.99
CA ASN A 205 2.53 -1.33 -12.67
C ASN A 205 1.89 -0.37 -11.67
N SER A 206 2.18 0.92 -11.85
CA SER A 206 1.55 1.99 -11.10
C SER A 206 0.04 2.10 -11.31
N ALA A 207 -0.55 1.49 -12.36
CA ALA A 207 -1.98 1.51 -12.61
C ALA A 207 -2.79 0.86 -11.46
N VAL A 208 -2.32 -0.27 -10.93
CA VAL A 208 -2.93 -1.03 -9.84
C VAL A 208 -2.80 -0.32 -8.48
N ASP A 209 -1.74 0.46 -8.28
CA ASP A 209 -1.46 1.13 -7.00
C ASP A 209 -2.58 2.07 -6.54
N THR A 210 -3.37 2.68 -7.44
CA THR A 210 -4.51 3.53 -7.00
C THR A 210 -5.64 2.72 -6.41
N SER A 211 -5.92 1.52 -6.94
CA SER A 211 -6.97 0.68 -6.36
C SER A 211 -6.61 0.24 -4.94
N GLN A 212 -5.32 -0.08 -4.75
CA GLN A 212 -4.74 -0.39 -3.44
C GLN A 212 -4.75 0.86 -2.54
N ALA A 213 -4.34 2.02 -3.06
CA ALA A 213 -4.25 3.29 -2.33
C ALA A 213 -5.62 3.85 -1.92
N MET A 214 -6.67 3.62 -2.71
CA MET A 214 -8.04 4.02 -2.39
C MET A 214 -8.71 3.06 -1.40
N MET A 215 -8.33 1.77 -1.41
CA MET A 215 -8.76 0.81 -0.39
C MET A 215 -7.96 0.92 0.91
N SER A 216 -6.71 1.39 0.86
CA SER A 216 -5.97 1.80 2.03
C SER A 216 -6.42 3.21 2.42
N SER A 217 -7.45 3.30 3.27
CA SER A 217 -7.88 4.55 3.89
C SER A 217 -6.67 5.41 4.28
N PRO A 218 -6.64 6.72 3.95
CA PRO A 218 -5.57 7.64 4.38
C PRO A 218 -5.37 7.70 5.91
N PHE A 219 -6.29 7.10 6.67
CA PHE A 219 -6.33 7.10 8.12
C PHE A 219 -5.87 5.77 8.76
N ALA A 220 -5.63 4.71 7.97
CA ALA A 220 -5.31 3.38 8.48
C ALA A 220 -3.95 2.92 7.95
N GLY A 221 -2.87 3.47 8.52
CA GLY A 221 -1.52 3.03 8.20
C GLY A 221 -0.47 3.83 8.98
N THR A 222 -0.04 3.28 10.10
CA THR A 222 1.01 3.78 11.01
C THR A 222 2.41 3.93 10.39
N ASN A 223 2.56 3.84 9.07
CA ASN A 223 3.83 3.94 8.35
C ASN A 223 3.68 4.78 7.06
N GLN A 224 3.36 6.07 7.18
CA GLN A 224 3.50 6.98 6.04
C GLN A 224 4.98 7.25 5.74
N PRO A 225 5.46 7.02 4.51
CA PRO A 225 6.80 7.42 4.09
C PRO A 225 6.82 8.94 3.90
N GLY A 226 7.37 9.67 4.88
CA GLY A 226 7.48 11.13 4.82
C GLY A 226 7.38 11.85 6.16
N GLN A 227 6.93 11.18 7.23
CA GLN A 227 7.08 11.73 8.58
C GLN A 227 8.55 11.60 9.01
N PRO A 228 9.24 12.68 9.41
CA PRO A 228 10.56 12.57 10.01
C PRO A 228 10.42 11.77 11.30
N GLN A 229 10.91 10.53 11.22
CA GLN A 229 10.95 9.63 12.35
C GLN A 229 11.93 10.21 13.37
N ASP A 230 11.44 10.43 14.59
CA ASP A 230 12.28 10.81 15.72
C ASP A 230 13.13 9.59 16.13
N TYR A 231 14.31 9.48 15.53
CA TYR A 231 15.21 8.34 15.72
C TYR A 231 15.70 8.22 17.16
N VAL A 232 15.72 9.30 17.94
CA VAL A 232 16.07 9.27 19.38
C VAL A 232 15.07 8.41 20.14
N LYS A 233 13.77 8.67 19.95
CA LYS A 233 12.70 7.90 20.58
C LYS A 233 12.63 6.47 20.06
N LEU A 234 12.83 6.29 18.74
CA LEU A 234 12.83 4.97 18.14
C LEU A 234 13.98 4.11 18.66
N PHE A 235 15.19 4.66 18.81
CA PHE A 235 16.30 3.91 19.39
C PHE A 235 16.10 3.57 20.86
N LYS A 236 15.47 4.46 21.64
CA LYS A 236 15.09 4.16 23.02
C LYS A 236 14.07 3.02 23.11
N ALA A 237 12.99 3.10 22.32
CA ALA A 237 11.98 2.05 22.25
C ALA A 237 12.56 0.72 21.74
N GLU A 238 13.47 0.79 20.77
CA GLU A 238 14.09 -0.40 20.19
C GLU A 238 15.10 -1.04 21.15
N LYS A 239 15.78 -0.26 21.98
CA LYS A 239 16.62 -0.79 23.07
C LYS A 239 15.80 -1.67 24.00
N ASP A 240 14.65 -1.18 24.44
CA ASP A 240 13.78 -1.92 25.35
C ASP A 240 13.21 -3.17 24.67
N ASN A 241 12.78 -3.05 23.40
CA ASN A 241 12.33 -4.18 22.59
C ASN A 241 13.43 -5.23 22.39
N LEU A 242 14.68 -4.81 22.22
CA LEU A 242 15.82 -5.72 22.05
C LEU A 242 16.06 -6.51 23.33
N ALA A 243 16.00 -5.85 24.50
CA ALA A 243 16.11 -6.50 25.80
C ALA A 243 15.00 -7.56 26.01
N PHE A 244 13.76 -7.26 25.61
CA PHE A 244 12.69 -8.28 25.63
C PHE A 244 12.97 -9.44 24.66
N SER A 245 13.52 -9.15 23.48
CA SER A 245 13.79 -10.17 22.47
C SER A 245 14.91 -11.15 22.86
N GLU A 246 15.86 -10.73 23.71
CA GLU A 246 16.88 -11.61 24.28
C GLU A 246 16.28 -12.71 25.15
N GLY A 247 15.19 -12.42 25.88
CA GLY A 247 14.46 -13.42 26.66
C GLY A 247 13.71 -14.45 25.82
N LEU A 248 13.37 -14.09 24.58
CA LEU A 248 12.71 -14.96 23.58
C LEU A 248 13.72 -15.68 22.68
N TYR A 249 15.02 -15.52 22.94
CA TYR A 249 16.06 -16.10 22.12
C TYR A 249 16.02 -17.63 22.18
N SER A 250 15.85 -18.25 21.01
CA SER A 250 16.09 -19.68 20.84
C SER A 250 17.00 -19.90 19.63
N TRP A 251 18.00 -20.78 19.78
CA TRP A 251 18.90 -21.09 18.68
C TRP A 251 18.29 -22.21 17.84
N LEU A 252 18.10 -21.94 16.55
CA LEU A 252 17.61 -22.95 15.61
C LEU A 252 18.60 -24.11 15.48
N GLY A 253 19.87 -23.94 15.84
CA GLY A 253 20.87 -25.01 15.83
C GLY A 253 20.75 -26.00 16.99
N ASP A 254 20.00 -25.66 18.04
CA ASP A 254 19.74 -26.60 19.14
C ASP A 254 18.92 -27.79 18.63
N ASP A 255 19.34 -29.01 18.97
CA ASP A 255 18.69 -30.27 18.59
C ASP A 255 18.45 -30.45 17.07
N VAL A 256 19.29 -29.84 16.21
CA VAL A 256 19.19 -30.06 14.74
C VAL A 256 19.48 -31.50 14.39
N GLU A 257 20.48 -32.11 15.01
CA GLU A 257 20.87 -33.50 14.80
C GLU A 257 19.70 -34.44 15.14
N THR A 258 19.08 -34.24 16.30
CA THR A 258 17.93 -35.02 16.76
C THR A 258 16.72 -34.84 15.83
N ARG A 259 16.43 -33.62 15.39
CA ARG A 259 15.33 -33.34 14.44
C ARG A 259 15.58 -33.95 13.07
N LEU A 260 16.82 -33.89 12.58
CA LEU A 260 17.21 -34.49 11.31
C LEU A 260 17.11 -36.01 11.37
N LEU A 261 17.64 -36.64 12.43
CA LEU A 261 17.58 -38.09 12.60
C LEU A 261 16.15 -38.60 12.74
N ARG A 262 15.26 -37.87 13.44
CA ARG A 262 13.82 -38.16 13.51
C ARG A 262 13.13 -38.04 12.15
N LYS A 263 13.49 -37.02 11.36
CA LYS A 263 12.90 -36.81 10.02
C LYS A 263 13.24 -37.95 9.05
N TYR A 264 14.43 -38.54 9.18
CA TYR A 264 14.90 -39.65 8.33
C TYR A 264 14.75 -41.03 8.98
N SER A 265 13.99 -41.15 10.08
CA SER A 265 13.71 -42.41 10.78
C SER A 265 14.96 -43.23 11.12
N LYS A 266 16.06 -42.56 11.48
CA LYS A 266 17.30 -43.18 11.97
C LYS A 266 17.38 -43.20 13.50
N LEU A 267 16.26 -42.90 14.16
CA LEU A 267 16.03 -42.81 15.60
C LEU A 267 14.59 -43.26 15.88
#